data_AF-A0ABD5R722-F1
#
_entry.id   AF-A0ABD5R722-F1
#
_cell.length_a   1.000
_cell.length_b   1.000
_cell.length_c   1.000
_cell.angle_alpha   90.00
_cell.angle_beta   90.00
_cell.angle_gamma   90.00
#
_symmetry.space_group_name_H-M   'P 1'
#
loop_
_entity.id
_entity.type
_entity.pdbx_description
1 polymer ?
#
loop_
_entity_poly.entity_id
_entity_poly.type
_entity_poly.pdbx_seq_one_letter_code
_entity_poly.pdbx_strand_id
1 'polypeptide(L)'
;MSGSARAQSQVIQSIGSYDLFGKSLPGAIFTLGLVSLLPRDRVPFVGGSDITLVNIAALFLLLLIAGLTIGQGIHTLADNIEKSFLWVAKRIRRTFNLIRLYSDQPELLNISTLRSDYNPEGPDGKGSFSERLRTNWQNGLVEWIRCRYWGMYDSLIGHRYLFFKYLEWNFSPENEDRWETESKGVGFESFATAFESVYGTDLRKNPEEIMSAYPLVTSRLENSGIAQFRHFQALYSFCRSMWVVSFIFAALYTIFLVDVTQIPDLFQHQPVVFSLMPPRFYRFVPLGAAFSALVFFDASGTYKRHYVEYLISAYSTAVDRKDDVKQDENQVESSEANES
;
A
#
# COMPACT_ATOMS: atom_id res chain seq x y z
N MET A 1 22.68 -29.77 17.72
CA MET A 1 21.78 -28.84 18.45
C MET A 1 21.18 -27.71 17.59
N SER A 2 21.29 -27.73 16.24
CA SER A 2 20.85 -26.60 15.38
C SER A 2 19.40 -26.67 14.85
N GLY A 3 18.71 -27.81 14.96
CA GLY A 3 17.35 -27.99 14.41
C GLY A 3 16.23 -27.31 15.22
N SER A 4 16.31 -27.37 16.55
CA SER A 4 15.26 -26.83 17.44
C SER A 4 15.21 -25.29 17.45
N ALA A 5 16.37 -24.63 17.41
CA ALA A 5 16.45 -23.16 17.35
C ALA A 5 15.92 -22.61 16.00
N ARG A 6 16.18 -23.31 14.87
CA ARG A 6 15.61 -22.93 13.57
C ARG A 6 14.09 -23.05 13.57
N ALA A 7 13.55 -24.15 14.08
CA ALA A 7 12.11 -24.38 14.16
C ALA A 7 11.39 -23.32 15.02
N GLN A 8 11.95 -22.95 16.17
CA GLN A 8 11.37 -21.89 17.01
C GLN A 8 11.43 -20.51 16.33
N SER A 9 12.54 -20.17 15.66
CA SER A 9 12.62 -18.91 14.91
C SER A 9 11.62 -18.85 13.75
N GLN A 10 11.36 -19.98 13.09
CA GLN A 10 10.40 -20.07 11.99
C GLN A 10 8.97 -19.92 12.47
N VAL A 11 8.61 -20.50 13.63
CA VAL A 11 7.26 -20.35 14.21
C VAL A 11 7.00 -18.91 14.66
N ILE A 12 8.00 -18.25 15.26
CA ILE A 12 7.91 -16.83 15.66
C ILE A 12 7.87 -15.92 14.42
N GLN A 13 8.57 -16.28 13.34
CA GLN A 13 8.48 -15.58 12.06
C GLN A 13 7.17 -15.88 11.29
N SER A 14 6.51 -17.03 11.53
CA SER A 14 5.30 -17.46 10.83
C SER A 14 4.01 -17.02 11.53
N ILE A 15 4.00 -16.82 12.86
CA ILE A 15 3.02 -15.91 13.53
C ILE A 15 3.43 -14.47 13.21
N GLY A 16 3.59 -14.25 11.91
CA GLY A 16 4.49 -13.25 11.37
C GLY A 16 3.98 -11.86 11.65
N SER A 17 4.89 -10.91 11.53
CA SER A 17 4.57 -9.48 11.52
C SER A 17 3.37 -9.17 10.61
N TYR A 18 3.13 -9.97 9.57
CA TYR A 18 1.95 -9.88 8.73
C TYR A 18 0.61 -10.08 9.46
N ASP A 19 0.43 -11.20 10.18
CA ASP A 19 -0.86 -11.48 10.83
C ASP A 19 -1.07 -10.58 12.06
N LEU A 20 -0.01 -10.30 12.80
CA LEU A 20 -0.06 -9.39 13.95
C LEU A 20 -0.30 -7.94 13.49
N PHE A 21 0.59 -7.35 12.70
CA PHE A 21 0.45 -5.93 12.33
C PHE A 21 -0.61 -5.71 11.24
N GLY A 22 -0.66 -6.57 10.24
CA GLY A 22 -1.55 -6.39 9.09
C GLY A 22 -3.02 -6.71 9.36
N LYS A 23 -3.32 -7.56 10.34
CA LYS A 23 -4.70 -7.98 10.65
C LYS A 23 -5.11 -7.69 12.09
N SER A 24 -4.32 -8.12 13.08
CA SER A 24 -4.75 -8.01 14.47
C SER A 24 -4.84 -6.57 14.96
N LEU A 25 -3.90 -5.71 14.57
CA LEU A 25 -3.91 -4.30 14.98
C LEU A 25 -5.11 -3.51 14.42
N PRO A 26 -5.44 -3.56 13.10
CA PRO A 26 -6.68 -2.96 12.59
C PRO A 26 -7.95 -3.50 13.26
N GLY A 27 -8.01 -4.81 13.53
CA GLY A 27 -9.14 -5.40 14.24
C GLY A 27 -9.24 -4.98 15.70
N ALA A 28 -8.12 -4.83 16.40
CA ALA A 28 -8.06 -4.28 17.75
C ALA A 28 -8.56 -2.83 17.78
N ILE A 29 -8.08 -1.99 16.86
CA ILE A 29 -8.52 -0.59 16.73
C ILE A 29 -10.02 -0.51 16.40
N PHE A 30 -10.50 -1.36 15.50
CA PHE A 30 -11.92 -1.46 15.19
C PHE A 30 -12.75 -1.89 16.41
N THR A 31 -12.27 -2.87 17.18
CA THR A 31 -12.95 -3.31 18.40
C THR A 31 -13.04 -2.18 19.43
N LEU A 32 -11.93 -1.46 19.67
CA LEU A 32 -11.93 -0.29 20.56
C LEU A 32 -12.85 0.82 20.06
N GLY A 33 -12.85 1.07 18.76
CA GLY A 33 -13.73 2.08 18.16
C GLY A 33 -15.21 1.68 18.26
N LEU A 34 -15.56 0.40 18.19
CA LEU A 34 -16.92 -0.06 18.48
C LEU A 34 -17.30 0.16 19.95
N VAL A 35 -16.39 -0.11 20.88
CA VAL A 35 -16.60 0.19 22.31
C VAL A 35 -16.80 1.69 22.52
N SER A 36 -16.08 2.54 21.79
CA SER A 36 -16.23 4.00 21.92
C SER A 36 -17.54 4.55 21.34
N LEU A 37 -18.27 3.76 20.54
CA LEU A 37 -19.62 4.06 20.06
C LEU A 37 -20.72 3.68 21.07
N LEU A 38 -20.41 2.91 22.11
CA LEU A 38 -21.40 2.48 23.10
C LEU A 38 -21.88 3.66 23.99
N PRO A 39 -23.05 3.52 24.62
CA PRO A 39 -23.49 4.42 25.69
C PRO A 39 -22.53 4.39 26.88
N ARG A 40 -22.32 5.54 27.53
CA ARG A 40 -21.38 5.68 28.66
C ARG A 40 -21.73 4.78 29.85
N ASP A 41 -23.02 4.60 30.12
CA ASP A 41 -23.54 3.76 31.20
C ASP A 41 -23.31 2.25 30.96
N ARG A 42 -23.05 1.83 29.72
CA ARG A 42 -22.77 0.43 29.38
C ARG A 42 -21.28 0.08 29.40
N VAL A 43 -20.39 1.07 29.47
CA VAL A 43 -18.95 0.83 29.55
C VAL A 43 -18.54 0.92 31.02
N PRO A 44 -18.20 -0.20 31.68
CA PRO A 44 -17.76 -0.17 33.07
C PRO A 44 -16.42 0.57 33.15
N PHE A 45 -16.46 1.83 33.56
CA PHE A 45 -15.24 2.57 33.90
C PHE A 45 -14.71 2.01 35.22
N VAL A 46 -13.67 1.19 35.13
CA VAL A 46 -12.92 0.74 36.31
C VAL A 46 -12.29 1.99 36.94
N GLY A 47 -12.76 2.36 38.13
CA GLY A 47 -12.19 3.47 38.91
C GLY A 47 -10.68 3.26 39.10
N GLY A 48 -9.91 4.34 38.94
CA GLY A 48 -8.45 4.28 38.69
C GLY A 48 -7.55 3.72 39.80
N SER A 49 -8.08 3.15 40.88
CA SER A 49 -7.25 2.58 41.96
C SER A 49 -6.79 1.14 41.70
N ASP A 50 -7.48 0.36 40.84
CA ASP A 50 -7.30 -1.11 40.79
C ASP A 50 -6.73 -1.62 39.45
N ILE A 51 -6.29 -0.73 38.56
CA ILE A 51 -5.70 -1.12 37.27
C ILE A 51 -4.22 -1.45 37.48
N THR A 52 -3.91 -2.74 37.67
CA THR A 52 -2.53 -3.23 37.70
C THR A 52 -1.94 -3.29 36.29
N LEU A 53 -0.61 -3.17 36.16
CA LEU A 53 0.11 -3.34 34.89
C LEU A 53 -0.21 -4.71 34.23
N VAL A 54 -0.39 -5.75 35.05
CA VAL A 54 -0.76 -7.10 34.60
C VAL A 54 -2.14 -7.09 33.94
N ASN A 55 -3.11 -6.38 34.50
CA ASN A 55 -4.45 -6.26 33.91
C ASN A 55 -4.42 -5.53 32.57
N ILE A 56 -3.61 -4.47 32.44
CA ILE A 56 -3.42 -3.75 31.17
C ILE A 56 -2.80 -4.68 30.11
N ALA A 57 -1.74 -5.40 30.48
CA ALA A 57 -1.08 -6.34 29.58
C ALA A 57 -2.01 -7.47 29.13
N ALA A 58 -2.79 -8.04 30.06
CA ALA A 58 -3.78 -9.07 29.76
C ALA A 58 -4.89 -8.54 28.83
N LEU A 59 -5.41 -7.33 29.09
CA LEU A 59 -6.42 -6.71 28.24
C LEU A 59 -5.88 -6.41 26.83
N PHE A 60 -4.64 -5.93 26.74
CA PHE A 60 -3.97 -5.71 25.46
C PHE A 60 -3.81 -7.03 24.68
N LEU A 61 -3.38 -8.10 25.34
CA LEU A 61 -3.24 -9.42 24.70
C LEU A 61 -4.60 -9.96 24.24
N LEU A 62 -5.63 -9.87 25.08
CA LEU A 62 -7.00 -10.26 24.72
C LEU A 62 -7.51 -9.45 23.52
N LEU A 63 -7.23 -8.15 23.50
CA LEU A 63 -7.59 -7.26 22.40
C LEU A 63 -6.86 -7.64 21.10
N LEU A 64 -5.59 -8.04 21.17
CA LEU A 64 -4.86 -8.53 20.00
C LEU A 64 -5.43 -9.86 19.48
N ILE A 65 -5.77 -10.79 20.37
CA ILE A 65 -6.36 -12.08 19.98
C ILE A 65 -7.74 -11.88 19.35
N ALA A 66 -8.62 -11.12 19.99
CA ALA A 66 -9.94 -10.78 19.44
C ALA A 66 -9.81 -9.96 18.14
N GLY A 67 -8.84 -9.04 18.12
CA GLY A 67 -8.49 -8.22 16.98
C GLY A 67 -8.00 -9.03 15.79
N LEU A 68 -7.34 -10.18 15.97
CA LEU A 68 -6.95 -11.05 14.87
C LEU A 68 -8.18 -11.58 14.12
N THR A 69 -9.17 -12.10 14.85
CA THR A 69 -10.39 -12.67 14.27
C THR A 69 -11.21 -11.60 13.55
N ILE A 70 -11.45 -10.46 14.20
CA ILE A 70 -12.17 -9.32 13.62
C ILE A 70 -11.37 -8.73 12.45
N GLY A 71 -10.05 -8.66 12.60
CA GLY A 71 -9.10 -8.15 11.62
C GLY A 71 -9.11 -8.94 10.32
N GLN A 72 -9.26 -10.26 10.37
CA GLN A 72 -9.44 -11.09 9.18
C GLN A 72 -10.72 -10.67 8.42
N GLY A 73 -11.83 -10.42 9.13
CA GLY A 73 -13.07 -9.93 8.54
C GLY A 73 -12.90 -8.56 7.88
N ILE A 74 -12.25 -7.62 8.58
CA ILE A 74 -11.94 -6.28 8.05
C ILE A 74 -11.03 -6.37 6.82
N HIS A 75 -10.04 -7.25 6.84
CA HIS A 75 -9.13 -7.46 5.72
C HIS A 75 -9.86 -7.97 4.47
N THR A 76 -10.78 -8.94 4.63
CA THR A 76 -11.65 -9.41 3.53
C THR A 76 -12.59 -8.31 3.05
N LEU A 77 -13.17 -7.53 3.97
CA LEU A 77 -14.02 -6.40 3.61
C LEU A 77 -13.23 -5.37 2.81
N ALA A 78 -12.00 -5.06 3.22
CA ALA A 78 -11.15 -4.12 2.53
C ALA A 78 -10.81 -4.56 1.10
N ASP A 79 -10.53 -5.85 0.90
CA ASP A 79 -10.32 -6.43 -0.42
C ASP A 79 -11.56 -6.29 -1.34
N ASN A 80 -12.76 -6.50 -0.78
CA ASN A 80 -14.01 -6.34 -1.53
C ASN A 80 -14.30 -4.87 -1.87
N ILE A 81 -14.03 -3.96 -0.94
CA ILE A 81 -14.18 -2.51 -1.18
C ILE A 81 -13.18 -2.07 -2.26
N GLU A 82 -11.92 -2.50 -2.19
CA GLU A 82 -10.89 -2.20 -3.19
C GLU A 82 -11.35 -2.60 -4.60
N LYS A 83 -11.84 -3.84 -4.76
CA LYS A 83 -12.39 -4.35 -6.02
C LYS A 83 -13.61 -3.56 -6.51
N SER A 84 -14.50 -3.18 -5.60
CA SER A 84 -15.68 -2.37 -5.90
C SER A 84 -15.28 -0.97 -6.39
N PHE A 85 -14.35 -0.31 -5.70
CA PHE A 85 -13.82 0.99 -6.10
C PHE A 85 -13.06 0.92 -7.42
N LEU A 86 -12.29 -0.15 -7.67
CA LEU A 86 -11.62 -0.35 -8.96
C LEU A 86 -12.64 -0.51 -10.11
N TRP A 87 -13.73 -1.25 -9.87
CA TRP A 87 -14.81 -1.39 -10.84
C TRP A 87 -15.48 -0.03 -11.13
N VAL A 88 -15.78 0.75 -10.09
CA VAL A 88 -16.33 2.12 -10.22
C VAL A 88 -15.36 3.01 -11.00
N ALA A 89 -14.07 3.01 -10.64
CA ALA A 89 -13.05 3.82 -11.32
C ALA A 89 -12.92 3.45 -12.80
N LYS A 90 -12.94 2.15 -13.14
CA LYS A 90 -12.97 1.67 -14.53
C LYS A 90 -14.23 2.13 -15.26
N ARG A 91 -15.39 2.12 -14.59
CA ARG A 91 -16.66 2.59 -15.17
C ARG A 91 -16.61 4.08 -15.45
N ILE A 92 -16.19 4.88 -14.47
CA ILE A 92 -16.01 6.32 -14.58
C ILE A 92 -15.05 6.65 -15.74
N ARG A 93 -13.89 6.01 -15.82
CA ARG A 93 -12.92 6.20 -16.91
C ARG A 93 -13.52 5.88 -18.28
N ARG A 94 -14.30 4.80 -18.42
CA ARG A 94 -14.98 4.47 -19.68
C ARG A 94 -15.98 5.55 -20.07
N THR A 95 -16.78 6.04 -19.12
CA THR A 95 -17.72 7.13 -19.36
C THR A 95 -17.01 8.42 -19.79
N PHE A 96 -15.93 8.81 -19.09
CA PHE A 96 -15.13 9.97 -19.47
C PHE A 96 -14.48 9.82 -20.85
N ASN A 97 -13.97 8.64 -21.20
CA ASN A 97 -13.43 8.41 -22.54
C ASN A 97 -14.50 8.54 -23.63
N LEU A 98 -15.73 8.10 -23.38
CA LEU A 98 -16.84 8.29 -24.31
C LEU A 98 -17.21 9.78 -24.47
N ILE A 99 -17.26 10.51 -23.36
CA ILE A 99 -17.49 11.97 -23.38
C ILE A 99 -16.36 12.67 -24.14
N ARG A 100 -15.10 12.27 -23.91
CA ARG A 100 -13.93 12.82 -24.60
C ARG A 100 -13.98 12.56 -26.11
N LEU A 101 -14.38 11.37 -26.54
CA LEU A 101 -14.54 11.04 -27.96
C LEU A 101 -15.67 11.83 -28.62
N TYR A 102 -16.69 12.24 -27.86
CA TYR A 102 -17.83 13.03 -28.34
C TYR A 102 -17.61 14.54 -28.23
N SER A 103 -16.62 14.99 -27.46
CA SER A 103 -16.29 16.40 -27.31
C SER A 103 -15.33 16.82 -28.42
N ASP A 104 -15.83 17.65 -29.35
CA ASP A 104 -15.11 18.18 -30.53
C ASP A 104 -13.87 19.07 -30.21
N GLN A 105 -13.37 19.09 -28.97
CA GLN A 105 -12.20 19.88 -28.56
C GLN A 105 -11.13 19.04 -27.87
N PRO A 106 -10.41 18.16 -28.62
CA PRO A 106 -9.29 17.40 -28.07
C PRO A 106 -8.11 18.28 -27.64
N GLU A 107 -7.99 19.50 -28.18
CA GLU A 107 -6.90 20.43 -27.91
C GLU A 107 -6.92 21.00 -26.48
N LEU A 108 -8.09 21.27 -25.90
CA LEU A 108 -8.19 21.82 -24.54
C LEU A 108 -7.75 20.85 -23.43
N LEU A 109 -7.66 19.55 -23.74
CA LEU A 109 -7.28 18.51 -22.79
C LEU A 109 -5.81 18.09 -22.91
N ASN A 110 -5.07 18.62 -23.88
CA ASN A 110 -3.68 18.25 -24.11
C ASN A 110 -2.74 19.13 -23.26
N ILE A 111 -2.77 18.96 -21.94
CA ILE A 111 -1.96 19.75 -20.98
C ILE A 111 -0.44 19.65 -21.27
N SER A 112 0.01 18.61 -21.99
CA SER A 112 1.41 18.46 -22.39
C SER A 112 1.90 19.55 -23.36
N THR A 113 1.04 20.14 -24.19
CA THR A 113 1.44 21.24 -25.08
C THR A 113 1.70 22.52 -24.30
N LEU A 114 0.98 22.76 -23.19
CA LEU A 114 1.25 23.90 -22.30
C LEU A 114 2.62 23.85 -21.61
N ARG A 115 3.26 22.67 -21.55
CA ARG A 115 4.60 22.51 -20.96
C ARG A 115 5.72 22.85 -21.94
N SER A 116 5.49 22.71 -23.25
CA SER A 116 6.54 22.82 -24.28
C SER A 116 6.85 24.27 -24.66
N ASP A 117 5.89 25.18 -24.54
CA ASP A 117 6.05 26.56 -25.04
C ASP A 117 6.58 27.55 -23.99
N TYR A 118 6.71 27.14 -22.73
CA TYR A 118 7.28 27.99 -21.69
C TYR A 118 8.80 27.88 -21.67
N ASN A 119 9.47 28.67 -22.52
CA ASN A 119 10.91 28.90 -22.41
C ASN A 119 11.18 30.08 -21.46
N PRO A 120 11.59 29.85 -20.20
CA PRO A 120 11.84 30.92 -19.23
C PRO A 120 13.01 31.84 -19.63
N GLU A 121 13.82 31.43 -20.62
CA GLU A 121 14.98 32.17 -21.14
C GLU A 121 14.66 32.98 -22.41
N GLY A 122 13.40 33.03 -22.84
CA GLY A 122 12.99 33.89 -23.94
C GLY A 122 13.31 35.38 -23.68
N PRO A 123 13.70 36.16 -24.70
CA PRO A 123 14.14 37.55 -24.57
C PRO A 123 13.08 38.49 -23.98
N ASP A 124 11.82 38.06 -23.93
CA ASP A 124 10.67 38.83 -23.41
C ASP A 124 10.33 38.50 -21.96
N GLY A 125 11.32 38.07 -21.15
CA GLY A 125 11.21 37.61 -19.75
C GLY A 125 10.65 38.61 -18.70
N LYS A 126 9.82 39.58 -19.10
CA LYS A 126 9.07 40.53 -18.27
C LYS A 126 7.74 39.98 -17.74
N GLY A 127 7.55 38.67 -17.70
CA GLY A 127 6.44 38.08 -16.95
C GLY A 127 6.53 38.53 -15.49
N SER A 128 5.45 39.10 -14.96
CA SER A 128 5.41 39.60 -13.58
C SER A 128 5.79 38.48 -12.61
N PHE A 129 6.48 38.80 -11.52
CA PHE A 129 6.80 37.82 -10.46
C PHE A 129 5.54 37.06 -9.99
N SER A 130 4.39 37.73 -9.97
CA SER A 130 3.10 37.12 -9.67
C SER A 130 2.66 36.06 -10.68
N GLU A 131 2.95 36.24 -11.96
CA GLU A 131 2.64 35.28 -13.02
C GLU A 131 3.53 34.04 -12.89
N ARG A 132 4.82 34.24 -12.62
CA ARG A 132 5.76 33.12 -12.37
C ARG A 132 5.35 32.30 -11.15
N LEU A 133 4.99 32.95 -10.04
CA LEU A 133 4.50 32.27 -8.83
C LEU A 133 3.20 31.52 -9.11
N ARG A 134 2.25 32.12 -9.81
CA ARG A 134 0.98 31.49 -10.16
C ARG A 134 1.20 30.27 -11.06
N THR A 135 2.02 30.37 -12.10
CA THR A 135 2.31 29.26 -13.01
C THR A 135 3.04 28.13 -12.29
N ASN A 136 4.05 28.43 -11.46
CA ASN A 136 4.74 27.41 -10.68
C ASN A 136 3.83 26.72 -9.66
N TRP A 137 2.95 27.49 -9.00
CA TRP A 137 1.98 26.94 -8.06
C TRP A 137 0.92 26.08 -8.77
N GLN A 138 0.43 26.52 -9.93
CA GLN A 138 -0.52 25.75 -10.75
C GLN A 138 0.12 24.46 -11.28
N ASN A 139 1.33 24.54 -11.83
CA ASN A 139 2.05 23.37 -12.33
C ASN A 139 2.38 22.38 -11.21
N GLY A 140 2.85 22.89 -10.06
CA GLY A 140 3.11 22.07 -8.88
C GLY A 140 1.84 21.40 -8.32
N LEU A 141 0.71 22.12 -8.30
CA LEU A 141 -0.57 21.58 -7.86
C LEU A 141 -1.10 20.52 -8.83
N VAL A 142 -1.05 20.78 -10.14
CA VAL A 142 -1.47 19.81 -11.17
C VAL A 142 -0.63 18.55 -11.11
N GLU A 143 0.69 18.69 -10.98
CA GLU A 143 1.59 17.55 -10.82
C GLU A 143 1.28 16.78 -9.54
N TRP A 144 1.09 17.48 -8.43
CA TRP A 144 0.72 16.87 -7.15
C TRP A 144 -0.60 16.10 -7.25
N ILE A 145 -1.66 16.69 -7.83
CA ILE A 145 -2.95 16.02 -8.05
C ILE A 145 -2.77 14.80 -8.94
N ARG A 146 -1.98 14.91 -10.01
CA ARG A 146 -1.70 13.81 -10.94
C ARG A 146 -0.99 12.66 -10.21
N CYS A 147 0.08 12.95 -9.47
CA CYS A 147 0.79 11.97 -8.65
C CYS A 147 -0.13 11.28 -7.66
N ARG A 148 -0.99 12.04 -6.97
CA ARG A 148 -1.96 11.47 -6.00
C ARG A 148 -3.04 10.64 -6.68
N TYR A 149 -3.56 11.08 -7.82
CA TYR A 149 -4.54 10.31 -8.59
C TYR A 149 -3.96 8.94 -8.98
N TRP A 150 -2.73 8.89 -9.48
CA TRP A 150 -2.07 7.62 -9.82
C TRP A 150 -1.75 6.79 -8.57
N GLY A 151 -1.30 7.41 -7.47
CA GLY A 151 -1.10 6.71 -6.20
C GLY A 151 -2.39 6.07 -5.67
N MET A 152 -3.51 6.81 -5.72
CA MET A 152 -4.84 6.32 -5.37
C MET A 152 -5.31 5.20 -6.30
N TYR A 153 -5.02 5.29 -7.60
CA TYR A 153 -5.33 4.23 -8.55
C TYR A 153 -4.55 2.95 -8.24
N ASP A 154 -3.26 3.08 -7.92
CA ASP A 154 -2.41 1.95 -7.52
C ASP A 154 -2.91 1.32 -6.20
N SER A 155 -3.45 2.12 -5.27
CA SER A 155 -4.11 1.62 -4.05
C SER A 155 -5.28 0.68 -4.34
N LEU A 156 -5.93 0.82 -5.51
CA LEU A 156 -7.09 0.01 -5.92
C LEU A 156 -6.75 -1.22 -6.75
N ILE A 157 -5.53 -1.30 -7.27
CA ILE A 157 -5.13 -2.42 -8.12
C ILE A 157 -4.42 -3.50 -7.30
N GLY A 158 -4.75 -4.77 -7.52
CA GLY A 158 -4.02 -5.87 -6.89
C GLY A 158 -2.52 -5.81 -7.21
N HIS A 159 -1.67 -6.02 -6.19
CA HIS A 159 -0.21 -5.96 -6.31
C HIS A 159 0.36 -6.88 -7.39
N ARG A 160 -0.27 -8.04 -7.67
CA ARG A 160 0.14 -8.94 -8.77
C ARG A 160 0.00 -8.26 -10.14
N TYR A 161 -1.10 -7.53 -10.35
CA TYR A 161 -1.29 -6.77 -11.58
C TYR A 161 -0.35 -5.56 -11.62
N LEU A 162 -0.09 -4.93 -10.47
CA LEU A 162 0.90 -3.85 -10.38
C LEU A 162 2.29 -4.35 -10.78
N PHE A 163 2.72 -5.51 -10.26
CA PHE A 163 3.97 -6.16 -10.66
C PHE A 163 4.04 -6.43 -12.16
N PHE A 164 2.98 -7.02 -12.73
CA PHE A 164 2.88 -7.24 -14.18
C PHE A 164 3.00 -5.91 -14.93
N LYS A 165 2.24 -4.88 -14.54
CA LYS A 165 2.28 -3.56 -15.17
C LYS A 165 3.64 -2.89 -15.06
N TYR A 166 4.35 -3.08 -13.96
CA TYR A 166 5.69 -2.56 -13.77
C TYR A 166 6.66 -3.19 -14.76
N LEU A 167 6.64 -4.52 -14.90
CA LEU A 167 7.50 -5.21 -15.86
C LEU A 167 7.09 -4.89 -17.32
N GLU A 168 5.81 -4.95 -17.65
CA GLU A 168 5.28 -4.60 -18.97
C GLU A 168 5.67 -3.16 -19.36
N TRP A 169 5.54 -2.21 -18.43
CA TRP A 169 5.94 -0.82 -18.66
C TRP A 169 7.44 -0.72 -18.97
N ASN A 170 8.29 -1.33 -18.14
CA ASN A 170 9.74 -1.22 -18.25
C ASN A 170 10.32 -2.01 -19.42
N PHE A 171 9.68 -3.10 -19.86
CA PHE A 171 10.12 -3.93 -20.97
C PHE A 171 9.48 -3.57 -22.31
N SER A 172 8.43 -2.74 -22.34
CA SER A 172 7.80 -2.29 -23.59
C SER A 172 8.78 -1.45 -24.43
N PRO A 173 8.97 -1.76 -25.72
CA PRO A 173 9.78 -0.96 -26.65
C PRO A 173 9.30 0.49 -26.78
N GLU A 174 8.01 0.74 -26.60
CA GLU A 174 7.40 2.08 -26.71
C GLU A 174 7.86 3.05 -25.61
N ASN A 175 8.53 2.54 -24.56
CA ASN A 175 8.97 3.32 -23.41
C ASN A 175 10.50 3.51 -23.34
N GLU A 176 11.26 3.18 -24.39
CA GLU A 176 12.72 3.27 -24.39
C GLU A 176 13.24 4.70 -24.23
N ASP A 177 12.58 5.69 -24.87
CA ASP A 177 12.96 7.11 -24.82
C ASP A 177 12.71 7.80 -23.46
N ARG A 178 12.15 7.09 -22.49
CA ARG A 178 11.62 7.69 -21.25
C ARG A 178 12.63 7.79 -20.12
N TRP A 179 13.74 7.05 -20.20
CA TRP A 179 14.80 7.08 -19.22
C TRP A 179 15.87 8.06 -19.68
N GLU A 180 16.04 9.17 -18.95
CA GLU A 180 17.04 10.22 -19.24
C GLU A 180 18.47 9.67 -19.35
N THR A 181 18.72 8.46 -18.87
CA THR A 181 20.03 7.79 -18.85
C THR A 181 20.13 6.56 -19.77
N GLU A 182 19.22 6.34 -20.73
CA GLU A 182 19.18 5.20 -21.67
C GLU A 182 19.13 3.79 -21.04
N SER A 183 19.31 3.65 -19.73
CA SER A 183 19.21 2.37 -19.00
C SER A 183 17.86 2.28 -18.31
N LYS A 184 17.15 1.15 -18.46
CA LYS A 184 15.83 0.79 -17.90
C LYS A 184 15.79 0.68 -16.35
N GLY A 185 16.66 1.43 -15.66
CA GLY A 185 17.04 1.25 -14.27
C GLY A 185 17.84 -0.04 -14.10
N VAL A 186 19.06 0.05 -13.57
CA VAL A 186 19.96 -1.12 -13.37
C VAL A 186 19.24 -2.31 -12.71
N GLY A 187 18.29 -2.04 -11.81
CA GLY A 187 17.50 -3.07 -11.13
C GLY A 187 16.62 -3.95 -12.04
N PHE A 188 16.01 -3.41 -13.10
CA PHE A 188 15.14 -4.20 -13.98
C PHE A 188 15.92 -5.09 -14.94
N GLU A 189 17.08 -4.61 -15.43
CA GLU A 189 17.98 -5.44 -16.24
C GLU A 189 18.59 -6.57 -15.41
N SER A 190 19.09 -6.26 -14.21
CA SER A 190 19.56 -7.30 -13.28
C SER A 190 18.47 -8.32 -12.97
N PHE A 191 17.21 -7.87 -12.78
CA PHE A 191 16.08 -8.78 -12.60
C PHE A 191 15.82 -9.66 -13.83
N ALA A 192 15.81 -9.09 -15.04
CA ALA A 192 15.59 -9.83 -16.27
C ALA A 192 16.67 -10.89 -16.51
N THR A 193 17.94 -10.52 -16.34
CA THR A 193 19.09 -11.46 -16.44
C THR A 193 19.01 -12.56 -15.38
N ALA A 194 18.70 -12.21 -14.12
CA ALA A 194 18.53 -13.19 -13.05
C ALA A 194 17.32 -14.11 -13.27
N PHE A 195 16.28 -13.63 -13.95
CA PHE A 195 15.12 -14.46 -14.30
C PHE A 195 15.46 -15.42 -15.45
N GLU A 196 16.14 -14.92 -16.48
CA GLU A 196 16.60 -15.70 -17.63
C GLU A 196 17.58 -16.79 -17.21
N SER A 197 18.53 -16.51 -16.31
CA SER A 197 19.50 -17.50 -15.83
C SER A 197 18.83 -18.66 -15.06
N VAL A 198 17.75 -18.39 -14.34
CA VAL A 198 17.05 -19.38 -13.51
C VAL A 198 16.01 -20.17 -14.30
N TYR A 199 15.26 -19.50 -15.18
CA TYR A 199 14.09 -20.09 -15.85
C TYR A 199 14.29 -20.31 -17.36
N GLY A 200 15.37 -19.80 -17.95
CA GLY A 200 15.64 -19.92 -19.38
C GLY A 200 14.76 -19.04 -20.27
N THR A 201 13.98 -18.12 -19.69
CA THR A 201 13.12 -17.18 -20.42
C THR A 201 13.62 -15.75 -20.24
N ASP A 202 13.88 -15.06 -21.35
CA ASP A 202 14.04 -13.61 -21.36
C ASP A 202 12.67 -12.90 -21.34
N LEU A 203 12.29 -12.34 -20.20
CA LEU A 203 11.02 -11.62 -20.02
C LEU A 203 10.89 -10.37 -20.91
N ARG A 204 12.00 -9.84 -21.43
CA ARG A 204 11.99 -8.69 -22.35
C ARG A 204 11.45 -9.08 -23.73
N LYS A 205 11.62 -10.35 -24.11
CA LYS A 205 11.23 -10.89 -25.42
C LYS A 205 9.88 -11.61 -25.40
N ASN A 206 9.47 -12.13 -24.24
CA ASN A 206 8.25 -12.93 -24.08
C ASN A 206 7.29 -12.28 -23.05
N PRO A 207 6.62 -11.17 -23.41
CA PRO A 207 5.78 -10.40 -22.48
C PRO A 207 4.59 -11.19 -21.92
N GLU A 208 4.11 -12.22 -22.63
CA GLU A 208 3.07 -13.14 -22.17
C GLU A 208 3.48 -13.94 -20.92
N GLU A 209 4.78 -14.16 -20.71
CA GLU A 209 5.30 -14.87 -19.53
C GLU A 209 5.41 -13.98 -18.29
N ILE A 210 5.28 -12.65 -18.42
CA ILE A 210 5.37 -11.74 -17.28
C ILE A 210 4.31 -12.06 -16.21
N MET A 211 3.12 -12.54 -16.60
CA MET A 211 2.06 -12.91 -15.66
C MET A 211 2.38 -14.15 -14.81
N SER A 212 3.22 -15.06 -15.31
CA SER A 212 3.67 -16.27 -14.61
C SER A 212 4.92 -16.01 -13.76
N ALA A 213 5.67 -14.92 -14.03
CA ALA A 213 6.85 -14.55 -13.25
C ALA A 213 6.54 -14.28 -11.76
N TYR A 214 5.39 -13.68 -11.44
CA TYR A 214 5.04 -13.32 -10.05
C TYR A 214 5.07 -14.51 -9.05
N PRO A 215 4.34 -15.61 -9.25
CA PRO A 215 4.40 -16.76 -8.35
C PRO A 215 5.78 -17.42 -8.29
N LEU A 216 6.54 -17.41 -9.40
CA LEU A 216 7.90 -17.96 -9.45
C LEU A 216 8.87 -17.15 -8.58
N VAL A 217 8.87 -15.83 -8.76
CA VAL A 217 9.68 -14.88 -7.98
C VAL A 217 9.37 -14.97 -6.49
N THR A 218 8.09 -14.92 -6.12
CA THR A 218 7.67 -14.99 -4.70
C THR A 218 8.04 -16.32 -4.05
N SER A 219 7.82 -17.46 -4.74
CA SER A 219 8.24 -18.78 -4.27
C SER A 219 9.76 -18.89 -4.09
N ARG A 220 10.54 -18.34 -5.02
CA ARG A 220 12.00 -18.33 -4.93
C ARG A 220 12.50 -17.50 -3.74
N LEU A 221 11.92 -16.32 -3.53
CA LEU A 221 12.24 -15.43 -2.41
C LEU A 221 11.87 -16.03 -1.04
N GLU A 222 10.75 -16.75 -0.98
CA GLU A 222 10.38 -17.49 0.21
C GLU A 222 11.41 -18.59 0.54
N ASN A 223 11.88 -19.31 -0.48
CA ASN A 223 12.90 -20.35 -0.33
C ASN A 223 14.31 -19.80 -0.04
N SER A 224 14.60 -18.53 -0.35
CA SER A 224 15.90 -17.90 -0.04
C SER A 224 15.98 -17.35 1.39
N GLY A 225 14.87 -17.33 2.12
CA GLY A 225 14.82 -16.80 3.49
C GLY A 225 14.90 -15.27 3.57
N ILE A 226 14.79 -14.55 2.45
CA ILE A 226 14.79 -13.09 2.44
C ILE A 226 13.43 -12.60 2.94
N ALA A 227 13.34 -12.24 4.23
CA ALA A 227 12.06 -11.90 4.86
C ALA A 227 11.60 -10.44 4.63
N GLN A 228 12.43 -9.55 4.07
CA GLN A 228 12.14 -8.12 4.02
C GLN A 228 10.89 -7.78 3.18
N PHE A 229 10.61 -8.52 2.09
CA PHE A 229 9.38 -8.29 1.30
C PHE A 229 8.10 -8.53 2.12
N ARG A 230 8.14 -9.42 3.12
CA ARG A 230 7.01 -9.69 4.03
C ARG A 230 6.72 -8.50 4.94
N HIS A 231 7.73 -7.69 5.26
CA HIS A 231 7.54 -6.45 6.02
C HIS A 231 6.73 -5.43 5.23
N PHE A 232 7.10 -5.18 3.96
CA PHE A 232 6.34 -4.30 3.07
C PHE A 232 4.93 -4.82 2.81
N GLN A 233 4.77 -6.14 2.66
CA GLN A 233 3.46 -6.77 2.53
C GLN A 233 2.60 -6.55 3.78
N ALA A 234 3.18 -6.64 4.98
CA ALA A 234 2.50 -6.38 6.24
C ALA A 234 2.08 -4.91 6.38
N LEU A 235 2.98 -3.96 6.06
CA LEU A 235 2.67 -2.53 6.06
C LEU A 235 1.57 -2.18 5.07
N TYR A 236 1.65 -2.70 3.84
CA TYR A 236 0.61 -2.54 2.84
C TYR A 236 -0.74 -3.06 3.36
N SER A 237 -0.77 -4.29 3.89
CA SER A 237 -1.99 -4.90 4.45
C SER A 237 -2.58 -4.08 5.60
N PHE A 238 -1.72 -3.59 6.50
CA PHE A 238 -2.09 -2.71 7.61
C PHE A 238 -2.73 -1.41 7.10
N CYS A 239 -2.07 -0.67 6.21
CA CYS A 239 -2.60 0.56 5.64
C CYS A 239 -3.94 0.31 4.92
N ARG A 240 -4.04 -0.80 4.17
CA ARG A 240 -5.27 -1.21 3.49
C ARG A 240 -6.43 -1.43 4.46
N SER A 241 -6.21 -2.17 5.55
CA SER A 241 -7.27 -2.39 6.53
C SER A 241 -7.60 -1.12 7.32
N MET A 242 -6.60 -0.31 7.67
CA MET A 242 -6.78 0.91 8.46
C MET A 242 -7.57 2.00 7.76
N TRP A 243 -7.42 2.17 6.43
CA TRP A 243 -8.24 3.17 5.74
C TRP A 243 -9.72 2.79 5.76
N VAL A 244 -10.04 1.50 5.65
CA VAL A 244 -11.42 0.99 5.74
C VAL A 244 -11.98 1.15 7.14
N VAL A 245 -11.21 0.80 8.17
CA VAL A 245 -11.60 1.02 9.58
C VAL A 245 -11.91 2.50 9.83
N SER A 246 -11.01 3.39 9.38
CA SER A 246 -11.16 4.83 9.54
C SER A 246 -12.35 5.37 8.75
N PHE A 247 -12.59 4.85 7.54
CA PHE A 247 -13.74 5.21 6.71
C PHE A 247 -15.07 4.78 7.35
N ILE A 248 -15.14 3.57 7.90
CA ILE A 248 -16.33 3.09 8.62
C ILE A 248 -16.60 3.98 9.84
N PHE A 249 -15.58 4.30 10.64
CA PHE A 249 -15.78 5.20 11.79
C PHE A 249 -16.15 6.62 11.37
N ALA A 250 -15.57 7.15 10.29
CA ALA A 250 -15.98 8.44 9.75
C ALA A 250 -17.48 8.45 9.43
N ALA A 251 -17.99 7.38 8.78
CA ALA A 251 -19.40 7.23 8.48
C ALA A 251 -20.26 7.08 9.75
N LEU A 252 -19.89 6.19 10.66
CA LEU A 252 -20.64 5.95 11.91
C LEU A 252 -20.71 7.21 12.78
N TYR A 253 -19.59 7.89 13.01
CA TYR A 253 -19.59 9.13 13.78
C TYR A 253 -20.37 10.25 13.09
N THR A 254 -20.37 10.30 11.76
CA THR A 254 -21.22 11.25 11.01
C THR A 254 -22.70 10.95 11.24
N ILE A 255 -23.11 9.68 11.22
CA ILE A 255 -24.50 9.28 11.50
C ILE A 255 -24.93 9.73 12.91
N PHE A 256 -24.06 9.55 13.93
CA PHE A 256 -24.33 10.03 15.29
C PHE A 256 -24.45 11.56 15.40
N LEU A 257 -23.85 12.33 14.48
CA LEU A 257 -23.94 13.80 14.49
C LEU A 257 -25.13 14.36 13.73
N VAL A 258 -25.63 13.65 12.73
CA VAL A 258 -26.68 14.15 11.82
C VAL A 258 -28.09 14.05 12.44
N ASP A 259 -28.21 13.54 13.68
CA ASP A 259 -29.48 13.25 14.35
C ASP A 259 -30.47 12.59 13.37
N VAL A 260 -30.12 11.37 12.97
CA VAL A 260 -30.95 10.58 12.05
C VAL A 260 -32.16 10.06 12.83
N THR A 261 -33.13 10.96 13.05
CA THR A 261 -34.42 10.70 13.70
C THR A 261 -35.20 9.54 13.07
N GLN A 262 -34.80 9.10 11.87
CA GLN A 262 -35.40 7.99 11.13
C GLN A 262 -34.84 6.60 11.50
N ILE A 263 -33.79 6.49 12.33
CA ILE A 263 -33.28 5.18 12.79
C ILE A 263 -33.61 5.02 14.29
N PRO A 264 -34.67 4.26 14.65
CA PRO A 264 -35.09 4.13 16.04
C PRO A 264 -34.02 3.45 16.91
N ASP A 265 -33.89 3.94 18.14
CA ASP A 265 -33.25 3.36 19.33
C ASP A 265 -31.73 3.05 19.30
N LEU A 266 -31.12 2.69 18.16
CA LEU A 266 -29.72 2.25 18.14
C LEU A 266 -28.71 3.41 18.26
N PHE A 267 -29.09 4.61 17.82
CA PHE A 267 -28.24 5.81 17.78
C PHE A 267 -28.72 6.92 18.73
N GLN A 268 -29.75 6.66 19.55
CA GLN A 268 -30.34 7.61 20.48
C GLN A 268 -29.57 7.69 21.81
N HIS A 269 -28.25 7.73 21.75
CA HIS A 269 -27.39 7.89 22.92
C HIS A 269 -26.15 8.69 22.55
N GLN A 270 -25.49 9.26 23.56
CA GLN A 270 -24.21 9.91 23.37
C GLN A 270 -23.08 8.86 23.39
N PRO A 271 -22.30 8.71 22.31
CA PRO A 271 -21.11 7.85 22.29
C PRO A 271 -20.12 8.19 23.41
N VAL A 272 -19.46 7.17 23.97
CA VAL A 272 -18.41 7.35 24.99
C VAL A 272 -17.37 8.36 24.55
N VAL A 273 -16.90 8.31 23.29
CA VAL A 273 -15.87 9.25 22.81
C VAL A 273 -16.31 10.72 22.90
N PHE A 274 -17.59 11.02 22.69
CA PHE A 274 -18.11 12.38 22.82
C PHE A 274 -18.19 12.82 24.28
N SER A 275 -18.40 11.88 25.22
CA SER A 275 -18.38 12.21 26.65
C SER A 275 -17.00 12.62 27.18
N LEU A 276 -15.92 12.32 26.43
CA LEU A 276 -14.53 12.64 26.80
C LEU A 276 -14.07 14.03 26.33
N MET A 277 -14.89 14.76 25.58
CA MET A 277 -14.52 16.06 25.03
C MET A 277 -15.67 17.08 25.06
N PRO A 278 -15.38 18.39 25.06
CA PRO A 278 -16.43 19.41 24.95
C PRO A 278 -17.22 19.32 23.62
N PRO A 279 -18.54 19.65 23.61
CA PRO A 279 -19.40 19.54 22.42
C PRO A 279 -18.91 20.24 21.16
N ARG A 280 -18.20 21.36 21.31
CA ARG A 280 -17.59 22.09 20.17
C ARG A 280 -16.62 21.24 19.35
N PHE A 281 -16.09 20.15 19.91
CA PHE A 281 -15.12 19.29 19.24
C PHE A 281 -15.71 18.06 18.56
N TYR A 282 -17.00 17.76 18.73
CA TYR A 282 -17.57 16.50 18.21
C TYR A 282 -17.43 16.38 16.69
N ARG A 283 -17.53 17.50 15.96
CA ARG A 283 -17.38 17.53 14.49
C ARG A 283 -15.97 17.14 14.02
N PHE A 284 -14.94 17.32 14.85
CA PHE A 284 -13.58 16.95 14.47
C PHE A 284 -13.33 15.44 14.55
N VAL A 285 -14.17 14.67 15.26
CA VAL A 285 -14.03 13.21 15.33
C VAL A 285 -14.24 12.53 13.97
N PRO A 286 -15.39 12.69 13.28
CA PRO A 286 -15.57 12.11 11.95
C PRO A 286 -14.64 12.74 10.91
N LEU A 287 -14.31 14.03 11.02
CA LEU A 287 -13.35 14.68 10.11
C LEU A 287 -11.94 14.10 10.27
N GLY A 288 -11.50 13.88 11.50
CA GLY A 288 -10.23 13.23 11.80
C GLY A 288 -10.19 11.80 11.26
N ALA A 289 -11.25 11.02 11.48
CA ALA A 289 -11.37 9.67 10.94
C ALA A 289 -11.37 9.65 9.39
N ALA A 290 -12.08 10.59 8.74
CA ALA A 290 -12.09 10.72 7.28
C ALA A 290 -10.70 11.10 6.74
N PHE A 291 -10.02 12.04 7.40
CA PHE A 291 -8.65 12.41 7.05
C PHE A 291 -7.69 11.22 7.22
N SER A 292 -7.76 10.49 8.33
CA SER A 292 -6.98 9.27 8.53
C SER A 292 -7.27 8.23 7.45
N ALA A 293 -8.53 8.06 7.02
CA ALA A 293 -8.87 7.18 5.92
C ALA A 293 -8.15 7.57 4.62
N LEU A 294 -8.13 8.86 4.27
CA LEU A 294 -7.42 9.36 3.08
C LEU A 294 -5.90 9.13 3.17
N VAL A 295 -5.30 9.40 4.33
CA VAL A 295 -3.85 9.19 4.56
C VAL A 295 -3.50 7.70 4.41
N PHE A 296 -4.25 6.81 5.05
CA PHE A 296 -3.98 5.36 4.95
C PHE A 296 -4.27 4.82 3.55
N PHE A 297 -5.26 5.37 2.84
CA PHE A 297 -5.56 4.99 1.47
C PHE A 297 -4.41 5.35 0.52
N ASP A 298 -3.88 6.56 0.61
CA ASP A 298 -2.71 7.01 -0.16
C ASP A 298 -1.44 6.22 0.21
N ALA A 299 -1.20 6.01 1.50
CA ALA A 299 -0.08 5.21 1.99
C ALA A 299 -0.15 3.76 1.48
N SER A 300 -1.35 3.17 1.37
CA SER A 300 -1.52 1.80 0.89
C SER A 300 -1.03 1.61 -0.56
N GLY A 301 -1.25 2.59 -1.44
CA GLY A 301 -0.74 2.55 -2.82
C GLY A 301 0.77 2.71 -2.87
N THR A 302 1.32 3.63 -2.06
CA THR A 302 2.77 3.86 -1.97
C THR A 302 3.51 2.61 -1.46
N TYR A 303 3.04 2.00 -0.37
CA TYR A 303 3.66 0.77 0.15
C TYR A 303 3.46 -0.43 -0.79
N LYS A 304 2.34 -0.48 -1.53
CA LYS A 304 2.12 -1.51 -2.56
C LYS A 304 3.13 -1.39 -3.70
N ARG A 305 3.46 -0.15 -4.11
CA ARG A 305 4.51 0.13 -5.10
C ARG A 305 5.90 -0.29 -4.58
N HIS A 306 6.28 0.15 -3.39
CA HIS A 306 7.55 -0.25 -2.79
C HIS A 306 7.67 -1.75 -2.60
N TYR A 307 6.57 -2.44 -2.27
CA TYR A 307 6.53 -3.89 -2.23
C TYR A 307 6.92 -4.52 -3.58
N VAL A 308 6.39 -4.01 -4.70
CA VAL A 308 6.73 -4.50 -6.06
C VAL A 308 8.18 -4.21 -6.42
N GLU A 309 8.65 -2.98 -6.19
CA GLU A 309 10.05 -2.59 -6.45
C GLU A 309 11.03 -3.44 -5.64
N TYR A 310 10.71 -3.66 -4.36
CA TYR A 310 11.51 -4.49 -3.47
C TYR A 310 11.47 -5.97 -3.90
N LEU A 311 10.35 -6.47 -4.41
CA LEU A 311 10.25 -7.84 -4.91
C LEU A 311 11.20 -8.08 -6.09
N ILE A 312 11.27 -7.13 -7.02
CA ILE A 312 12.15 -7.17 -8.20
C ILE A 312 13.61 -7.14 -7.77
N SER A 313 13.99 -6.17 -6.93
CA SER A 313 15.38 -6.03 -6.44
C SER A 313 15.81 -7.19 -5.55
N ALA A 314 14.94 -7.68 -4.66
CA ALA A 314 15.28 -8.80 -3.80
C ALA A 314 15.51 -10.08 -4.59
N TYR A 315 14.77 -10.26 -5.70
CA TYR A 315 14.90 -11.45 -6.53
C TYR A 315 16.25 -11.52 -7.22
N SER A 316 16.71 -10.44 -7.86
CA SER A 316 18.04 -10.41 -8.49
C SER A 316 19.14 -10.70 -7.47
N THR A 317 19.14 -10.01 -6.32
CA THR A 317 20.12 -10.24 -5.25
C THR A 317 20.07 -11.68 -4.71
N ALA A 318 18.90 -12.32 -4.68
CA ALA A 318 18.76 -13.71 -4.22
C ALA A 318 19.37 -14.72 -5.19
N VAL A 319 19.39 -14.40 -6.48
CA VAL A 319 19.99 -15.24 -7.53
C VAL A 319 21.50 -15.07 -7.51
N ASP A 320 21.99 -13.82 -7.53
CA ASP A 320 23.43 -13.51 -7.53
C ASP A 320 24.15 -14.19 -6.35
N ARG A 321 23.60 -14.06 -5.14
CA ARG A 321 24.16 -14.69 -3.94
C ARG A 321 24.29 -16.22 -4.04
N LYS A 322 23.39 -16.90 -4.77
CA LYS A 322 23.45 -18.36 -4.93
C LYS A 322 24.54 -18.78 -5.90
N ASP A 323 24.80 -17.95 -6.90
CA ASP A 323 25.85 -18.22 -7.87
C ASP A 323 27.23 -18.01 -7.24
N ASP A 324 27.38 -17.00 -6.37
CA ASP A 324 28.60 -16.79 -5.57
C ASP A 324 28.92 -17.99 -4.67
N VAL A 325 27.93 -18.48 -3.91
CA VAL A 325 28.13 -19.64 -3.00
C VAL A 325 28.54 -20.90 -3.75
N LYS A 326 27.98 -21.13 -4.95
CA LYS A 326 28.37 -22.28 -5.78
C LYS A 326 29.78 -22.15 -6.34
N GLN A 327 30.20 -20.93 -6.67
CA GLN A 327 31.58 -20.70 -7.15
C GLN A 327 32.59 -20.97 -6.04
N ASP A 328 32.30 -20.51 -4.82
CA ASP A 328 33.15 -20.77 -3.65
C ASP A 328 33.25 -22.27 -3.33
N GLU A 329 32.13 -23.01 -3.34
CA GLU A 329 32.11 -24.47 -3.13
C GLU A 329 32.95 -25.20 -4.19
N ASN A 330 32.79 -24.86 -5.47
CA ASN A 330 33.58 -25.45 -6.55
C ASN A 330 35.08 -25.11 -6.42
N GLN A 331 35.42 -23.91 -5.95
CA GLN A 331 36.82 -23.50 -5.74
C GLN A 331 37.47 -24.28 -4.59
N VAL A 332 36.74 -24.54 -3.51
CA VAL A 332 37.21 -25.37 -2.39
C VAL A 332 37.43 -26.82 -2.84
N GLU A 333 36.45 -27.43 -3.53
CA GLU A 333 36.59 -28.81 -4.03
C GLU A 333 37.77 -28.96 -5.01
N SER A 334 37.99 -27.98 -5.89
CA SER A 334 39.13 -27.98 -6.81
C SER A 334 40.49 -27.81 -6.11
N SER A 335 40.53 -27.15 -4.96
CA SER A 335 41.75 -26.98 -4.17
C SER A 335 42.10 -28.27 -3.43
N GLU A 336 41.10 -28.93 -2.81
CA GLU A 336 41.29 -30.23 -2.13
C GLU A 336 41.71 -31.35 -3.09
N ALA A 337 41.18 -31.34 -4.32
CA ALA A 337 41.55 -32.31 -5.35
C ALA A 337 42.99 -32.18 -5.86
N ASN A 338 43.61 -31.00 -5.75
CA ASN A 338 45.00 -30.77 -6.15
C ASN A 338 46.02 -31.06 -5.05
N GLU A 339 45.58 -31.19 -3.79
CA GLU A 339 46.43 -31.55 -2.64
C GLU A 339 46.51 -33.06 -2.40
N SER A 340 45.68 -33.86 -3.10
CA SER A 340 45.65 -35.33 -3.07
C SER A 340 46.47 -35.94 -4.20
#